data_AF-A0A232F9S3-F1
#
_entry.id   AF-A0A232F9S3-F1
#
_cell.length_a   1.000
_cell.length_b   1.000
_cell.length_c   1.000
_cell.angle_alpha   90.00
_cell.angle_beta   90.00
_cell.angle_gamma   90.00
#
_symmetry.space_group_name_H-M   'P 1'
#
loop_
_entity.id
_entity.type
_entity.pdbx_description
1 polymer ?
#
loop_
_entity_poly.entity_id
_entity_poly.type
_entity_poly.pdbx_seq_one_letter_code
_entity_poly.pdbx_strand_id
1 'polypeptide(L)'
;MTLIDPYDTTPQFLKNEVIRVVKHLNRYIEICENKEINNIFTNLKNVLQLQWFVSDRPHQSPSDGYNCVVYVIYYMDGIGKEKGISPHFNPDGDREHLSDMLIKKSENMTDICLYCFRSWGNITKNCKTCNRLFHLNCLRDYKFNEGNLCELCSAFINA
;
A
#
# COMPACT_ATOMS: atom_id res chain seq x y z
N MET A 1 -9.05 -16.11 -17.32
CA MET A 1 -9.26 -14.99 -16.38
C MET A 1 -10.22 -15.52 -15.32
N THR A 2 -9.72 -15.84 -14.13
CA THR A 2 -10.58 -16.37 -13.06
C THR A 2 -11.16 -15.15 -12.37
N LEU A 3 -12.46 -14.91 -12.55
CA LEU A 3 -13.19 -13.91 -11.78
C LEU A 3 -13.10 -14.32 -10.32
N ILE A 4 -12.50 -13.46 -9.50
CA ILE A 4 -12.38 -13.66 -8.06
C ILE A 4 -13.65 -13.07 -7.47
N ASP A 5 -14.38 -13.84 -6.66
CA ASP A 5 -15.49 -13.31 -5.86
C ASP A 5 -14.91 -12.74 -4.56
N PRO A 6 -14.86 -11.41 -4.38
CA PRO A 6 -14.30 -10.80 -3.18
C PRO A 6 -15.19 -10.98 -1.94
N TYR A 7 -16.38 -11.58 -2.09
CA TYR A 7 -17.34 -11.80 -1.01
C TYR A 7 -17.48 -13.27 -0.60
N ASP A 8 -16.77 -14.20 -1.26
CA ASP A 8 -16.75 -15.60 -0.84
C ASP A 8 -15.91 -15.73 0.45
N THR A 9 -16.58 -16.01 1.56
CA THR A 9 -15.93 -16.21 2.87
C THR A 9 -15.91 -17.68 3.26
N THR A 10 -16.14 -18.61 2.34
CA THR A 10 -16.10 -20.04 2.66
C THR A 10 -14.70 -20.42 3.14
N PRO A 11 -14.56 -21.28 4.16
CA PRO A 11 -13.24 -21.62 4.72
C PRO A 11 -12.26 -22.18 3.68
N GLN A 12 -12.78 -22.90 2.69
CA GLN A 12 -11.98 -23.47 1.61
C GLN A 12 -11.52 -22.40 0.61
N PHE A 13 -12.39 -21.44 0.28
CA PHE A 13 -12.02 -20.30 -0.55
C PHE A 13 -10.96 -19.44 0.15
N LEU A 14 -11.19 -19.04 1.40
CA LEU A 14 -10.22 -18.25 2.19
C LEU A 14 -8.86 -18.93 2.30
N LYS A 15 -8.82 -20.25 2.53
CA LYS A 15 -7.57 -21.02 2.56
C LYS A 15 -6.84 -20.99 1.22
N ASN A 16 -7.56 -21.16 0.12
CA ASN A 16 -7.00 -21.11 -1.23
C ASN A 16 -6.54 -19.68 -1.59
N GLU A 17 -7.27 -18.67 -1.15
CA GLU A 17 -6.95 -17.25 -1.32
C GLU A 17 -5.69 -16.86 -0.57
N VAL A 18 -5.55 -17.25 0.71
CA VAL A 18 -4.33 -17.02 1.49
C VAL A 18 -3.12 -17.65 0.80
N ILE A 19 -3.24 -18.91 0.35
CA ILE A 19 -2.16 -19.58 -0.39
C ILE A 19 -1.81 -18.82 -1.67
N ARG A 20 -2.82 -18.33 -2.40
CA ARG A 20 -2.63 -17.58 -3.65
C ARG A 20 -1.97 -16.23 -3.40
N VAL A 21 -2.45 -15.45 -2.43
CA VAL A 21 -1.89 -14.15 -2.04
C VAL A 21 -0.45 -14.30 -1.57
N VAL A 22 -0.16 -15.26 -0.68
CA VAL A 22 1.20 -15.52 -0.20
C VAL A 22 2.13 -15.89 -1.35
N LYS A 23 1.67 -16.73 -2.29
CA LYS A 23 2.45 -17.10 -3.48
C LYS A 23 2.75 -15.89 -4.38
N HIS A 24 1.79 -15.00 -4.60
CA HIS A 24 2.00 -13.79 -5.40
C HIS A 24 2.90 -12.77 -4.69
N LEU A 25 2.75 -12.62 -3.38
CA LEU A 25 3.58 -11.74 -2.56
C LEU A 25 5.03 -12.21 -2.52
N ASN A 26 5.29 -13.49 -2.27
CA ASN A 26 6.65 -14.05 -2.28
C ASN A 26 7.32 -13.87 -3.64
N ARG A 27 6.58 -14.11 -4.72
CA ARG A 27 7.07 -13.87 -6.08
C ARG A 27 7.38 -12.40 -6.33
N TYR A 28 6.59 -11.47 -5.79
CA TYR A 28 6.88 -10.04 -5.88
C TYR A 28 8.16 -9.68 -5.10
N ILE A 29 8.33 -10.19 -3.88
CA ILE A 29 9.53 -10.00 -3.06
C ILE A 29 10.78 -10.52 -3.79
N GLU A 30 10.75 -11.74 -4.33
CA GLU A 30 11.86 -12.33 -5.10
C GLU A 30 12.27 -11.47 -6.30
N ILE A 31 11.30 -10.86 -6.99
CA ILE A 31 11.56 -9.98 -8.12
C ILE A 31 12.15 -8.63 -7.63
N CYS A 32 11.68 -8.10 -6.50
CA CYS A 32 12.19 -6.87 -5.90
C CYS A 32 13.59 -7.01 -5.28
N GLU A 33 13.93 -8.17 -4.74
CA GLU A 33 15.24 -8.44 -4.12
C GLU A 33 16.35 -8.70 -5.16
N ASN A 34 15.98 -8.99 -6.41
CA ASN A 34 16.92 -9.19 -7.50
C ASN A 34 17.41 -7.85 -8.09
N LYS A 35 18.36 -7.22 -7.37
CA LYS A 35 18.90 -5.86 -7.64
C LYS A 35 19.62 -5.67 -8.98
N GLU A 36 19.91 -6.74 -9.72
CA GLU A 36 20.59 -6.66 -11.03
C GLU A 36 19.64 -6.32 -12.20
N ILE A 37 18.33 -6.39 -11.98
CA ILE A 37 17.34 -6.13 -13.04
C ILE A 37 16.70 -4.77 -12.78
N ASN A 38 17.17 -3.73 -13.49
CA ASN A 38 16.64 -2.35 -13.46
C ASN A 38 15.15 -2.21 -13.86
N ASN A 39 14.43 -3.33 -14.07
CA ASN A 39 13.10 -3.38 -14.65
C ASN A 39 12.28 -4.51 -14.01
N ILE A 40 12.08 -4.43 -12.69
CA ILE A 40 11.34 -5.36 -11.82
C ILE A 40 9.94 -5.70 -12.42
N PHE A 41 9.31 -4.77 -13.13
CA PHE A 41 7.96 -4.95 -13.66
C PHE A 41 7.85 -5.79 -14.94
N THR A 42 8.94 -5.98 -15.71
CA THR A 42 8.91 -6.80 -16.96
C THR A 42 8.64 -8.29 -16.73
N ASN A 43 8.92 -8.82 -15.53
CA ASN A 43 8.83 -10.27 -15.23
C ASN A 43 7.49 -10.72 -14.65
N LEU A 44 6.55 -9.80 -14.46
CA LEU A 44 5.20 -10.11 -13.99
C LEU A 44 4.38 -10.70 -15.16
N LYS A 45 4.30 -12.04 -15.22
CA LYS A 45 3.61 -12.80 -16.29
C LYS A 45 2.14 -12.41 -16.55
N ASN A 46 1.51 -11.67 -15.64
CA ASN A 46 0.11 -11.23 -15.74
C ASN A 46 -0.04 -9.71 -15.92
N VAL A 47 1.07 -8.98 -16.00
CA VAL A 47 1.08 -7.53 -16.21
C VAL A 47 1.72 -7.28 -17.56
N LEU A 48 0.90 -6.90 -18.54
CA LEU A 48 1.42 -6.45 -19.82
C LEU A 48 1.97 -5.03 -19.62
N GLN A 49 3.29 -4.89 -19.61
CA GLN A 49 3.94 -3.58 -19.46
C GLN A 49 3.83 -2.80 -20.79
N LEU A 50 2.74 -2.08 -20.95
CA LEU A 50 2.50 -1.18 -22.09
C LEU A 50 3.22 0.15 -21.86
N GLN A 51 4.55 0.15 -22.03
CA GLN A 51 5.45 1.31 -21.96
C GLN A 51 5.58 1.98 -20.58
N TRP A 52 6.80 2.48 -20.29
CA TRP A 52 7.17 3.09 -19.01
C TRP A 52 6.55 4.47 -18.76
N PHE A 53 5.94 5.06 -19.79
CA PHE A 53 5.29 6.35 -19.72
C PHE A 53 4.08 6.28 -20.64
N VAL A 54 2.93 5.91 -20.08
CA VAL A 54 1.67 6.26 -20.74
C VAL A 54 1.54 7.78 -20.56
N SER A 55 2.01 8.52 -21.57
CA SER A 55 1.84 9.98 -21.64
C SER A 55 0.37 10.36 -21.70
N ASP A 56 -0.49 9.42 -22.10
CA ASP A 56 -1.91 9.64 -22.28
C ASP A 56 -2.72 8.87 -21.23
N ARG A 57 -2.99 9.52 -20.10
CA ARG A 57 -3.90 9.00 -19.08
C ARG A 57 -5.30 9.49 -19.43
N PRO A 58 -6.19 8.66 -20.02
CA PRO A 58 -7.38 9.13 -20.74
C PRO A 58 -8.38 9.93 -19.90
N HIS A 59 -8.32 9.84 -18.56
CA HIS A 59 -9.16 10.64 -17.66
C HIS A 59 -8.39 11.46 -16.61
N GLN A 60 -7.07 11.30 -16.53
CA GLN A 60 -6.23 12.09 -15.62
C GLN A 60 -5.44 13.09 -16.45
N SER A 61 -5.66 14.39 -16.20
CA SER A 61 -4.90 15.44 -16.87
C SER A 61 -3.39 15.20 -16.73
N PRO A 62 -2.58 15.40 -17.78
CA PRO A 62 -1.13 15.34 -17.68
C PRO A 62 -0.55 16.30 -16.63
N SER A 63 -1.25 17.40 -16.32
CA SER A 63 -0.91 18.33 -15.25
C SER A 63 -1.26 17.84 -13.84
N ASP A 64 -2.12 16.82 -13.73
CA ASP A 64 -2.46 16.18 -12.47
C ASP A 64 -1.46 15.05 -12.19
N GLY A 65 -0.35 15.41 -11.54
CA GLY A 65 0.69 14.45 -11.15
C GLY A 65 0.40 13.72 -9.84
N TYR A 66 -0.59 14.14 -9.05
CA TYR A 66 -0.72 13.77 -7.64
C TYR A 66 -1.99 12.98 -7.31
N ASN A 67 -3.03 12.96 -8.16
CA ASN A 67 -4.23 12.15 -7.95
C ASN A 67 -4.16 10.74 -8.54
N CYS A 68 -3.00 10.26 -8.99
CA CYS A 68 -2.90 8.97 -9.71
C CYS A 68 -3.54 7.80 -8.93
N VAL A 69 -3.31 7.72 -7.61
CA VAL A 69 -3.89 6.68 -6.74
C VAL A 69 -5.41 6.82 -6.63
N VAL A 70 -5.93 8.04 -6.60
CA VAL A 70 -7.38 8.31 -6.52
C VAL A 70 -8.08 7.80 -7.78
N TYR A 71 -7.51 8.07 -8.96
CA TYR A 71 -8.00 7.52 -10.22
C TYR A 71 -7.96 5.98 -10.25
N VAL A 72 -6.89 5.37 -9.75
CA VAL A 72 -6.79 3.89 -9.66
C VAL A 72 -7.91 3.33 -8.79
N ILE A 73 -8.14 3.90 -7.60
CA ILE A 73 -9.21 3.47 -6.70
C ILE A 73 -10.58 3.65 -7.37
N TYR A 74 -10.82 4.79 -8.00
CA TYR A 74 -12.06 5.08 -8.73
C TYR A 74 -12.34 4.06 -9.84
N TYR A 75 -11.34 3.71 -10.65
CA TYR A 75 -11.49 2.69 -11.69
C TYR A 75 -11.75 1.31 -11.11
N MET A 76 -11.04 0.93 -10.06
CA MET A 76 -11.23 -0.36 -9.39
C MET A 76 -12.63 -0.47 -8.79
N ASP A 77 -13.13 0.59 -8.17
CA ASP A 77 -14.50 0.64 -7.62
C ASP A 77 -15.56 0.60 -8.73
N GLY A 78 -15.35 1.33 -9.83
CA GLY A 78 -16.22 1.31 -11.00
C GLY A 78 -16.31 -0.08 -11.63
N ILE A 79 -15.17 -0.72 -11.89
CA ILE A 79 -15.10 -2.10 -12.40
C ILE A 79 -15.83 -3.06 -11.44
N GLY A 80 -15.53 -2.97 -10.14
CA GLY A 80 -16.12 -3.85 -9.13
C GLY A 80 -17.64 -3.68 -8.97
N LYS A 81 -18.18 -2.50 -9.31
CA LYS A 81 -19.62 -2.20 -9.24
C LYS A 81 -20.32 -2.23 -10.60
N GLU A 82 -19.63 -2.67 -11.65
CA GLU A 82 -20.11 -2.63 -13.04
C GLU A 82 -20.61 -1.23 -13.48
N LYS A 83 -19.97 -0.19 -12.96
CA LYS A 83 -20.26 1.22 -13.30
C LYS A 83 -19.28 1.71 -14.35
N GLY A 84 -19.79 2.49 -15.30
CA GLY A 84 -18.96 3.21 -16.27
C GLY A 84 -18.07 4.26 -15.62
N ILE A 85 -16.96 4.58 -16.28
CA ILE A 85 -16.05 5.65 -15.87
C ILE A 85 -16.61 7.00 -16.36
N SER A 86 -16.82 7.93 -15.45
CA SER A 86 -17.34 9.26 -15.76
C SER A 86 -16.22 10.18 -16.25
N PRO A 87 -16.42 10.92 -17.36
CA PRO A 87 -15.50 11.98 -17.78
C PRO A 87 -15.52 13.20 -16.85
N HIS A 88 -16.51 13.28 -15.95
CA HIS A 88 -16.67 14.35 -14.96
C HIS A 88 -16.27 13.89 -13.55
N PHE A 89 -15.40 12.89 -13.45
CA PHE A 89 -14.86 12.48 -12.16
C PHE A 89 -14.12 13.65 -11.50
N ASN A 90 -14.48 13.94 -10.24
CA ASN A 90 -13.81 14.94 -9.42
C ASN A 90 -12.82 14.24 -8.48
N PRO A 91 -11.52 14.16 -8.82
CA PRO A 91 -10.55 13.44 -8.01
C PRO A 91 -10.29 14.10 -6.65
N ASP A 92 -10.44 15.42 -6.53
CA ASP A 92 -10.19 16.09 -5.26
C ASP A 92 -11.32 15.82 -4.25
N GLY A 93 -12.57 15.84 -4.71
CA GLY A 93 -13.71 15.44 -3.87
C GLY A 93 -13.65 13.96 -3.46
N ASP A 94 -13.20 13.08 -4.36
CA ASP A 94 -13.03 11.66 -4.05
C ASP A 94 -11.85 11.42 -3.10
N ARG A 95 -10.77 12.19 -3.22
CA ARG A 95 -9.64 12.19 -2.27
C ARG A 95 -10.10 12.53 -0.86
N GLU A 96 -10.91 13.57 -0.69
CA GLU A 96 -11.48 13.95 0.61
C GLU A 96 -12.36 12.81 1.15
N HIS A 97 -13.24 12.25 0.32
CA HIS A 97 -14.08 11.12 0.70
C HIS A 97 -13.26 9.90 1.16
N LEU A 98 -12.22 9.54 0.41
CA LEU A 98 -11.33 8.43 0.75
C LEU A 98 -10.57 8.70 2.04
N SER A 99 -10.07 9.92 2.25
CA SER A 99 -9.40 10.31 3.50
C SER A 99 -10.33 10.14 4.70
N ASP A 100 -11.55 10.67 4.61
CA ASP A 100 -12.58 10.55 5.64
C ASP A 100 -12.93 9.08 5.94
N MET A 101 -13.13 8.28 4.90
CA MET A 101 -13.45 6.87 5.02
C MET A 101 -12.31 6.11 5.70
N LEU A 102 -11.06 6.35 5.30
CA LEU A 102 -9.89 5.71 5.87
C LEU A 102 -9.75 6.09 7.35
N ILE A 103 -9.83 7.37 7.70
CA ILE A 103 -9.75 7.81 9.11
C ILE A 103 -10.84 7.16 9.97
N LYS A 104 -12.07 7.05 9.46
CA LYS A 104 -13.20 6.46 10.19
C LYS A 104 -13.11 4.95 10.35
N LYS A 105 -12.50 4.24 9.39
CA LYS A 105 -12.47 2.77 9.34
C LYS A 105 -11.13 2.17 9.74
N SER A 106 -10.05 2.95 9.73
CA SER A 106 -8.73 2.47 10.15
C SER A 106 -8.70 2.25 11.65
N GLU A 107 -8.06 1.17 12.06
CA GLU A 107 -7.77 0.94 13.47
C GLU A 107 -6.84 2.02 14.02
N ASN A 108 -7.01 2.37 15.29
CA ASN A 108 -6.07 3.21 15.99
C ASN A 108 -4.75 2.46 16.10
N MET A 109 -3.77 2.82 15.28
CA MET A 109 -2.47 2.15 15.28
C MET A 109 -1.49 2.75 16.30
N THR A 110 -1.87 3.75 17.10
CA THR A 110 -0.91 4.54 17.90
C THR A 110 -0.09 3.69 18.88
N ASP A 111 -0.63 2.55 19.33
CA ASP A 111 0.02 1.60 20.22
C ASP A 111 0.66 0.38 19.51
N ILE A 112 0.54 0.29 18.17
CA ILE A 112 1.07 -0.81 17.36
C ILE A 112 2.48 -0.44 16.87
N CYS A 113 3.48 -1.31 17.07
CA CYS A 113 4.82 -1.10 16.52
C CYS A 113 4.82 -1.09 14.98
N LEU A 114 5.45 -0.09 14.35
CA LEU A 114 5.51 0.03 12.89
C LEU A 114 6.16 -1.19 12.20
N TYR A 115 7.18 -1.80 12.82
CA TYR A 115 7.97 -2.84 12.18
C TYR A 115 7.40 -4.25 12.35
N CYS A 116 6.88 -4.57 13.54
CA CYS A 116 6.39 -5.91 13.83
C CYS A 116 4.87 -6.01 13.90
N PHE A 117 4.15 -4.89 13.79
CA PHE A 117 2.69 -4.82 13.82
C PHE A 117 2.06 -5.45 15.08
N ARG A 118 2.79 -5.44 16.20
CA ARG A 118 2.31 -5.90 17.52
C ARG A 118 2.19 -4.73 18.47
N SER A 119 1.16 -4.75 19.30
CA SER A 119 0.91 -3.74 20.35
C SER A 119 1.65 -4.01 21.67
N TRP A 120 2.16 -5.24 21.87
CA TRP A 120 2.75 -5.66 23.14
C TRP A 120 4.29 -5.71 23.08
N GLY A 121 4.92 -4.98 24.00
CA GLY A 121 6.35 -5.04 24.29
C GLY A 121 6.74 -4.07 25.41
N ASN A 122 7.61 -4.52 26.32
CA ASN A 122 7.93 -3.77 27.55
C ASN A 122 8.78 -2.51 27.33
N ILE A 123 9.30 -2.29 26.12
CA ILE A 123 10.13 -1.11 25.83
C ILE A 123 9.85 -0.56 24.44
N THR A 124 9.20 0.60 24.40
CA THR A 124 8.76 1.29 23.20
C THR A 124 9.33 2.70 23.13
N LYS A 125 9.39 3.23 21.91
CA LYS A 125 9.68 4.64 21.61
C LYS A 125 8.66 5.16 20.62
N ASN A 126 8.40 6.46 20.69
CA ASN A 126 7.52 7.13 19.74
C ASN A 126 8.30 8.19 18.95
N CYS A 127 7.95 8.37 17.69
CA CYS A 127 8.39 9.53 16.91
C CYS A 127 7.72 10.80 17.47
N LYS A 128 8.48 11.89 17.63
CA LYS A 128 7.95 13.17 18.12
C LYS A 128 6.92 13.82 17.18
N THR A 129 7.03 13.56 15.88
CA THR A 129 6.22 14.24 14.86
C THR A 129 4.97 13.45 14.52
N CYS A 130 5.11 12.17 14.18
CA CYS A 130 3.97 11.35 13.73
C CYS A 130 3.38 10.47 14.85
N ASN A 131 3.94 10.51 16.07
CA ASN A 131 3.52 9.70 17.22
C ASN A 131 3.53 8.18 17.00
N ARG A 132 4.12 7.70 15.90
CA ARG A 132 4.21 6.28 15.60
C ARG A 132 5.08 5.58 16.65
N LEU A 133 4.62 4.42 17.10
CA LEU A 133 5.28 3.59 18.10
C LEU A 133 6.24 2.58 17.45
N PHE A 134 7.34 2.32 18.16
CA PHE A 134 8.40 1.39 17.77
C PHE A 134 8.82 0.57 18.98
N HIS A 135 8.96 -0.74 18.83
CA HIS A 135 9.68 -1.56 19.81
C HIS A 135 11.18 -1.33 19.67
N LEU A 136 11.89 -1.20 20.80
CA LEU A 136 13.36 -1.03 20.78
C LEU A 136 14.09 -2.16 20.06
N ASN A 137 13.61 -3.40 20.20
CA ASN A 137 14.21 -4.54 19.51
C ASN A 137 14.07 -4.40 18.00
N CYS A 138 12.89 -4.00 17.53
CA CYS A 138 12.68 -3.76 16.11
C CYS A 138 13.56 -2.62 15.56
N LEU A 139 13.77 -1.54 16.32
CA LEU A 139 14.69 -0.47 15.93
C LEU A 139 16.14 -0.98 15.79
N ARG A 140 16.56 -1.92 16.65
CA ARG A 140 17.90 -2.51 16.60
C ARG A 140 18.07 -3.47 15.43
N ASP A 141 17.09 -4.36 15.23
CA ASP A 141 17.14 -5.43 14.23
C ASP A 141 17.11 -4.88 12.80
N TYR A 142 16.38 -3.78 12.56
CA TYR A 142 16.27 -3.17 11.24
C TYR A 142 17.49 -2.33 10.80
N LYS A 143 18.58 -2.30 11.59
CA LYS A 143 19.76 -1.44 11.37
C LYS A 143 19.34 -0.01 11.05
N PHE A 144 18.87 0.72 12.06
CA PHE A 144 18.75 2.17 11.94
C PHE A 144 20.08 2.77 11.52
N ASN A 145 20.17 3.16 10.25
CA ASN A 145 21.24 3.99 9.72
C ASN A 145 21.38 5.21 10.62
N GLU A 146 22.60 5.46 11.05
CA GLU A 146 23.13 6.64 11.76
C GLU A 146 22.11 7.80 11.90
N GLY A 147 21.30 7.82 12.97
CA GLY A 147 20.47 9.00 13.25
C GLY A 147 19.18 8.85 14.06
N ASN A 148 18.69 7.65 14.38
CA ASN A 148 17.39 7.48 15.07
C ASN A 148 16.23 8.24 14.36
N LEU A 149 16.15 8.22 13.03
CA LEU A 149 15.14 8.95 12.25
C LEU A 149 13.95 8.07 11.86
N CYS A 150 12.73 8.53 12.16
CA CYS A 150 11.50 7.86 11.76
C CYS A 150 11.38 7.76 10.24
N GLU A 151 11.25 6.55 9.69
CA GLU A 151 11.11 6.33 8.24
C GLU A 151 9.85 6.97 7.62
N LEU A 152 8.81 7.22 8.41
CA LEU A 152 7.56 7.80 7.90
C LEU A 152 7.61 9.31 7.71
N CYS A 153 8.41 10.02 8.51
CA CYS A 153 8.41 11.49 8.52
C CYS A 153 9.80 12.12 8.63
N SER A 154 10.85 11.30 8.61
CA SER A 154 12.25 11.69 8.72
C SER A 154 12.62 12.50 9.97
N ALA A 155 11.77 12.49 11.01
CA ALA A 155 12.02 13.17 12.28
C ALA A 155 12.63 12.25 13.34
N PHE A 156 13.33 12.82 14.34
CA PHE A 156 13.96 12.05 15.40
C PHE A 156 12.96 11.24 16.25
N ILE A 157 13.32 9.99 16.52
CA ILE A 157 12.66 9.10 17.47
C ILE A 157 13.17 9.45 18.87
N ASN A 158 12.27 9.58 19.85
CA ASN A 158 12.63 9.94 21.21
C ASN A 158 13.71 9.01 21.80
N ALA A 159 14.67 9.59 22.53
CA ALA A 159 15.65 8.84 23.31
C ALA A 159 14.98 8.10 24.47
#